data_AF-A0A7G5DHF9-F1
#
_entry.id   AF-A0A7G5DHF9-F1
#
_cell.length_a   1.000
_cell.length_b   1.000
_cell.length_c   1.000
_cell.angle_alpha   90.00
_cell.angle_beta   90.00
_cell.angle_gamma   90.00
#
_symmetry.space_group_name_H-M   'P 1'
#
loop_
_entity.id
_entity.type
_entity.pdbx_description
1 polymer ?
#
loop_
_entity_poly.entity_id
_entity_poly.type
_entity_poly.pdbx_seq_one_letter_code
_entity_poly.pdbx_strand_id
1 'polypeptide(L)'
;MDALLIIGGLLLMLAGLVWLVTRAFATSLLWGWGSLLPPITLIYIIRHWVRARSAVMLIGLGVIPLVVGLTLLASKDAERLAAIIRLDWLKPDIQEPAELAIELAGELNGQPFRPQQGELIDGVLTLREGLDFFALRELSIRLPQPVEGRVRVDVLPQDSGNLPEVELSWLLPEQDLPEARRLSRGYTLHLDLQPQEPNRLAGDFHLVLPPRFKTSLSGRVELYRDRLRYTDGQIDVRFDSRDTIAHVLQDYLQRRFATRNVSELKLPPFTFEGDTLEVQVEAQIDRRSERLPIRLHKRAGQGWAVDGDRFPALPAVTATQSSEAAPAEERLSRPVDRRQRFSLARLQRNPEQYRNLSMRLSRASGGTVEGRFAGLDADGSIRLSQQMGSGGGQASFSFKPEEIGRLELLEP
;
A
#
# COMPACT_ATOMS: atom_id res chain seq x y z
N MET A 1 -23.81 -22.26 -15.41
CA MET A 1 -25.09 -22.82 -15.89
C MET A 1 -26.19 -21.75 -15.97
N ASP A 2 -26.35 -20.91 -14.94
CA ASP A 2 -27.42 -19.89 -14.90
C ASP A 2 -27.31 -18.85 -16.02
N ALA A 3 -26.09 -18.39 -16.34
CA ALA A 3 -25.85 -17.47 -17.45
C ALA A 3 -26.28 -18.04 -18.82
N LEU A 4 -26.13 -19.36 -19.03
CA LEU A 4 -26.55 -20.00 -20.29
C LEU A 4 -28.06 -20.03 -20.43
N LEU A 5 -28.81 -20.16 -19.33
CA LEU A 5 -30.28 -20.08 -19.34
C LEU A 5 -30.77 -18.66 -19.64
N ILE A 6 -30.13 -17.65 -19.05
CA ILE A 6 -30.44 -16.23 -19.30
C ILE A 6 -30.15 -15.87 -20.77
N ILE A 7 -28.95 -16.23 -21.27
CA ILE A 7 -28.54 -15.96 -22.65
C ILE A 7 -29.41 -16.75 -23.64
N GLY A 8 -29.69 -18.02 -23.37
CA GLY A 8 -30.56 -18.85 -24.20
C GLY A 8 -31.99 -18.30 -24.28
N GLY A 9 -32.54 -17.83 -23.16
CA GLY A 9 -33.84 -17.15 -23.13
C GLY A 9 -33.86 -15.86 -23.95
N LEU A 10 -32.83 -15.02 -23.80
CA LEU A 10 -32.65 -13.79 -24.60
C LEU A 10 -32.54 -14.09 -26.10
N LEU A 11 -31.76 -15.09 -26.49
CA LEU A 11 -31.60 -15.50 -27.89
C LEU A 11 -32.92 -16.00 -28.50
N LEU A 12 -33.71 -16.77 -27.74
CA LEU A 12 -35.03 -17.22 -28.19
C LEU A 12 -36.01 -16.05 -28.37
N MET A 13 -36.00 -15.08 -27.45
CA MET A 13 -36.79 -13.86 -27.58
C MET A 13 -36.36 -13.04 -28.79
N LEU A 14 -35.05 -12.89 -29.02
CA LEU A 14 -34.51 -12.13 -30.15
C LEU A 14 -34.82 -12.82 -31.48
N ALA A 15 -34.68 -14.14 -31.56
CA ALA A 15 -35.07 -14.93 -32.72
C ALA A 15 -36.58 -14.82 -33.01
N GLY A 16 -37.42 -14.86 -31.96
CA GLY A 16 -38.85 -14.63 -32.08
C GLY A 16 -39.20 -13.22 -32.55
N LEU A 17 -38.47 -12.20 -32.09
CA LEU A 17 -38.66 -10.81 -32.50
C LEU A 17 -38.22 -10.58 -33.94
N VAL A 18 -37.06 -11.11 -34.36
CA VAL A 18 -36.62 -11.09 -35.76
C VAL A 18 -37.64 -11.80 -36.65
N TRP A 19 -38.14 -12.96 -36.24
CA TRP A 19 -39.17 -13.66 -37.01
C TRP A 19 -40.47 -12.86 -37.12
N LEU A 20 -40.85 -12.15 -36.06
CA LEU A 20 -42.01 -11.26 -36.04
C LEU A 20 -41.85 -10.09 -37.01
N VAL A 21 -40.68 -9.45 -37.01
CA VAL A 21 -40.31 -8.35 -37.92
C VAL A 21 -40.31 -8.84 -39.38
N THR A 22 -39.71 -10.00 -39.67
CA THR A 22 -39.73 -10.61 -41.02
C THR A 22 -41.16 -10.85 -41.50
N ARG A 23 -42.05 -11.31 -40.62
CA ARG A 23 -43.47 -11.46 -40.94
C ARG A 23 -44.17 -10.11 -41.14
N ALA A 24 -43.80 -9.07 -40.38
CA ALA A 24 -44.34 -7.73 -40.56
C ALA A 24 -43.96 -7.15 -41.93
N PHE A 25 -42.70 -7.30 -42.37
CA PHE A 25 -42.26 -6.93 -43.71
C PHE A 25 -43.02 -7.67 -44.82
N ALA A 26 -43.32 -8.96 -44.61
CA ALA A 26 -44.13 -9.74 -45.55
C ALA A 26 -45.58 -9.24 -45.68
N THR A 27 -46.07 -8.44 -44.72
CA THR A 27 -47.41 -7.81 -44.82
C THR A 27 -47.36 -6.43 -45.48
N SER A 28 -46.39 -5.59 -45.12
CA SER A 28 -46.12 -4.31 -45.79
C SER A 28 -44.79 -3.73 -45.31
N LEU A 29 -44.19 -2.85 -46.13
CA LEU A 29 -42.98 -2.10 -45.75
C LEU A 29 -43.21 -1.23 -44.50
N LEU A 30 -44.39 -0.60 -44.38
CA LEU A 30 -44.75 0.26 -43.25
C LEU A 30 -44.82 -0.52 -41.93
N TRP A 31 -45.36 -1.74 -41.96
CA TRP A 31 -45.40 -2.62 -40.80
C TRP A 31 -44.03 -3.14 -40.40
N GLY A 32 -43.16 -3.44 -41.38
CA GLY A 32 -41.78 -3.82 -41.12
C GLY A 32 -41.01 -2.75 -40.35
N TRP A 33 -40.99 -1.52 -40.88
CA TRP A 33 -40.35 -0.38 -40.21
C TRP A 33 -41.02 -0.02 -38.87
N GLY A 34 -42.35 -0.05 -38.82
CA GLY A 34 -43.10 0.18 -37.59
C GLY A 34 -42.76 -0.84 -36.51
N SER A 35 -42.58 -2.11 -36.88
CA SER A 35 -42.25 -3.19 -35.94
C SER A 35 -40.84 -3.12 -35.33
N LEU A 36 -40.02 -2.13 -35.70
CA LEU A 36 -38.77 -1.86 -34.99
C LEU A 36 -39.02 -1.06 -33.70
N LEU A 37 -40.17 -0.39 -33.59
CA LEU A 37 -40.56 0.43 -32.44
C LEU A 37 -41.52 -0.36 -31.52
N PRO A 38 -41.22 -0.47 -30.20
CA PRO A 38 -42.02 -1.22 -29.23
C PRO A 38 -43.54 -0.93 -29.20
N PRO A 39 -44.02 0.32 -29.34
CA PRO A 39 -45.47 0.55 -29.33
C PRO A 39 -46.18 0.03 -30.59
N ILE A 40 -45.52 0.04 -31.74
CA ILE A 40 -46.14 -0.37 -33.02
C ILE A 40 -46.08 -1.89 -33.20
N THR A 41 -45.09 -2.58 -32.62
CA THR A 41 -45.06 -4.06 -32.59
C THR A 41 -46.28 -4.63 -31.89
N LEU A 42 -46.68 -4.04 -30.76
CA LEU A 42 -47.89 -4.43 -30.01
C LEU A 42 -49.15 -4.28 -30.88
N ILE A 43 -49.28 -3.16 -31.60
CA ILE A 43 -50.42 -2.92 -32.51
C ILE A 43 -50.43 -3.94 -33.65
N TYR A 44 -49.26 -4.28 -34.22
CA TYR A 44 -49.15 -5.31 -35.25
C TYR A 44 -49.58 -6.69 -34.73
N ILE A 45 -49.16 -7.07 -33.52
CA ILE A 45 -49.52 -8.34 -32.89
C ILE A 45 -51.03 -8.45 -32.70
N ILE A 46 -51.68 -7.39 -32.22
CA ILE A 46 -53.13 -7.36 -32.00
C ILE A 46 -53.89 -7.43 -33.33
N ARG A 47 -53.46 -6.65 -34.34
CA ARG A 47 -54.14 -6.56 -35.64
C ARG A 47 -53.92 -7.80 -36.52
N HIS A 48 -52.73 -8.40 -36.45
CA HIS A 48 -52.31 -9.52 -37.30
C HIS A 48 -51.97 -10.78 -36.48
N TRP A 49 -52.79 -11.06 -35.45
CA TRP A 49 -52.59 -12.17 -34.50
C TRP A 49 -52.36 -13.53 -35.17
N VAL A 50 -53.15 -13.88 -36.17
CA VAL A 50 -53.04 -15.18 -36.87
C VAL A 50 -51.64 -15.37 -37.49
N ARG A 51 -51.01 -14.28 -37.94
CA ARG A 51 -49.66 -14.29 -38.51
C ARG A 51 -48.57 -14.11 -37.44
N ALA A 52 -48.85 -13.40 -36.34
CA ALA A 52 -47.89 -13.15 -35.27
C ALA A 52 -47.76 -14.29 -34.25
N ARG A 53 -48.81 -15.12 -34.05
CA ARG A 53 -48.91 -16.10 -32.97
C ARG A 53 -47.70 -17.02 -32.79
N SER A 54 -47.11 -17.50 -33.89
CA SER A 54 -45.96 -18.42 -33.83
C SER A 54 -44.69 -17.73 -33.33
N ALA A 55 -44.48 -16.49 -33.74
CA ALA A 55 -43.35 -15.68 -33.28
C ALA A 55 -43.56 -15.25 -31.81
N VAL A 56 -44.78 -14.88 -31.43
CA VAL A 56 -45.13 -14.56 -30.04
C VAL A 56 -44.96 -15.77 -29.12
N MET A 57 -45.31 -16.98 -29.57
CA MET A 57 -45.07 -18.20 -28.79
C MET A 57 -43.58 -18.50 -28.60
N LEU A 58 -42.75 -18.22 -29.61
CA LEU A 58 -41.29 -18.37 -29.47
C LEU A 58 -40.71 -17.36 -28.48
N ILE A 59 -41.19 -16.12 -28.50
CA ILE A 59 -40.84 -15.10 -27.50
C ILE A 59 -41.27 -15.55 -26.10
N GLY A 60 -42.51 -16.02 -25.94
CA GLY A 60 -43.02 -16.53 -24.67
C GLY A 60 -42.24 -17.74 -24.14
N LEU A 61 -41.79 -18.62 -25.03
CA LEU A 61 -40.92 -19.74 -24.69
C LEU A 61 -39.57 -19.29 -24.13
N GLY A 62 -39.03 -18.17 -24.61
CA GLY A 62 -37.78 -17.57 -24.11
C GLY A 62 -37.91 -16.91 -22.73
N VAL A 63 -39.11 -16.49 -22.32
CA VAL A 63 -39.36 -15.90 -20.99
C VAL A 63 -39.16 -16.93 -19.87
N ILE A 64 -39.51 -18.19 -20.10
CA ILE A 64 -39.41 -19.27 -19.10
C ILE A 64 -37.95 -19.48 -18.64
N PRO A 65 -36.97 -19.77 -19.52
CA PRO A 65 -35.57 -19.93 -19.11
C PRO A 65 -34.96 -18.62 -18.60
N LEU A 66 -35.43 -17.46 -19.07
CA LEU A 66 -34.98 -16.16 -18.56
C LEU A 66 -35.35 -15.96 -17.09
N VAL A 67 -36.62 -16.18 -16.73
CA VAL A 67 -37.11 -16.03 -15.34
C VAL A 67 -36.46 -17.07 -14.43
N VAL A 68 -36.34 -18.32 -14.89
CA VAL A 68 -35.64 -19.37 -14.13
C VAL A 68 -34.17 -19.00 -13.93
N GLY A 69 -33.48 -18.54 -14.98
CA GLY A 69 -32.08 -18.13 -14.91
C GLY A 69 -31.85 -16.93 -13.97
N LEU A 70 -32.72 -15.91 -14.01
CA LEU A 70 -32.68 -14.76 -13.10
C LEU A 70 -32.98 -15.17 -11.65
N THR A 71 -33.92 -16.08 -11.43
CA THR A 71 -34.26 -16.56 -10.08
C THR A 71 -33.11 -17.38 -9.47
N LEU A 72 -32.47 -18.24 -10.27
CA LEU A 72 -31.27 -18.96 -9.85
C LEU A 72 -30.10 -18.01 -9.58
N LEU A 73 -29.92 -16.98 -10.41
CA LEU A 73 -28.90 -15.95 -10.18
C LEU A 73 -29.18 -15.18 -8.88
N ALA A 74 -30.43 -14.76 -8.63
CA ALA A 74 -30.81 -14.10 -7.38
C ALA A 74 -30.56 -14.97 -6.14
N SER A 75 -30.80 -16.28 -6.26
CA SER A 75 -30.61 -17.22 -5.15
C SER A 75 -29.13 -17.49 -4.81
N LYS A 76 -28.24 -17.37 -5.81
CA LYS A 76 -26.81 -17.63 -5.64
C LYS A 76 -26.01 -16.36 -5.36
N ASP A 77 -26.39 -15.26 -5.99
CA ASP A 77 -25.59 -14.03 -6.02
C ASP A 77 -26.50 -12.80 -6.24
N ALA A 78 -27.17 -12.39 -5.15
CA ALA A 78 -28.13 -11.28 -5.15
C ALA A 78 -27.49 -9.94 -5.56
N GLU A 79 -26.20 -9.75 -5.28
CA GLU A 79 -25.46 -8.54 -5.62
C GLU A 79 -25.25 -8.41 -7.13
N ARG A 80 -24.91 -9.50 -7.83
CA ARG A 80 -24.79 -9.49 -9.30
C ARG A 80 -26.11 -9.12 -9.98
N LEU A 81 -27.23 -9.64 -9.48
CA LEU A 81 -28.55 -9.29 -10.02
C LEU A 81 -28.87 -7.81 -9.79
N ALA A 82 -28.55 -7.28 -8.60
CA ALA A 82 -28.70 -5.86 -8.31
C ALA A 82 -27.84 -4.98 -9.26
N ALA A 83 -26.59 -5.37 -9.53
CA ALA A 83 -25.69 -4.67 -10.45
C ALA A 83 -26.21 -4.65 -11.90
N ILE A 84 -26.78 -5.77 -12.39
CA ILE A 84 -27.40 -5.85 -13.71
C ILE A 84 -28.63 -4.92 -13.80
N ILE A 85 -29.49 -4.93 -12.78
CA ILE A 85 -30.73 -4.13 -12.74
C ILE A 85 -30.42 -2.64 -12.63
N ARG A 86 -29.40 -2.27 -11.84
CA ARG A 86 -28.95 -0.88 -11.66
C ARG A 86 -28.19 -0.32 -12.86
N LEU A 87 -27.96 -1.14 -13.88
CA LEU A 87 -27.09 -0.83 -15.03
C LEU A 87 -25.72 -0.32 -14.57
N ASP A 88 -25.19 -0.89 -13.48
CA ASP A 88 -23.89 -0.45 -12.96
C ASP A 88 -22.77 -0.75 -13.98
N TRP A 89 -22.96 -1.75 -14.86
CA TRP A 89 -22.11 -2.03 -16.02
C TRP A 89 -22.12 -0.94 -17.12
N LEU A 90 -23.12 -0.04 -17.12
CA LEU A 90 -23.25 1.06 -18.07
C LEU A 90 -22.71 2.38 -17.49
N LYS A 91 -22.49 2.44 -16.17
CA LYS A 91 -21.76 3.55 -15.58
C LYS A 91 -20.31 3.37 -16.01
N PRO A 92 -19.68 4.36 -16.68
CA PRO A 92 -18.22 4.37 -16.71
C PRO A 92 -17.79 4.32 -15.24
N ASP A 93 -16.91 3.39 -14.89
CA ASP A 93 -16.24 3.43 -13.60
C ASP A 93 -15.71 4.85 -13.46
N ILE A 94 -16.36 5.63 -12.61
CA ILE A 94 -15.86 6.92 -12.20
C ILE A 94 -14.62 6.50 -11.43
N GLN A 95 -13.47 6.52 -12.10
CA GLN A 95 -12.18 6.41 -11.45
C GLN A 95 -12.25 7.39 -10.29
N GLU A 96 -12.37 6.85 -9.08
CA GLU A 96 -12.15 7.68 -7.90
C GLU A 96 -10.83 8.38 -8.14
N PRO A 97 -10.76 9.71 -7.94
CA PRO A 97 -9.57 10.46 -8.24
C PRO A 97 -8.39 9.75 -7.57
N ALA A 98 -7.36 9.43 -8.36
CA ALA A 98 -6.19 8.71 -7.86
C ALA A 98 -5.73 9.40 -6.58
N GLU A 99 -5.90 8.72 -5.45
CA GLU A 99 -5.67 9.30 -4.12
C GLU A 99 -4.18 9.68 -3.93
N LEU A 100 -3.33 9.11 -4.80
CA LEU A 100 -1.90 9.34 -4.95
C LEU A 100 -1.63 10.21 -6.20
N ALA A 101 -0.81 11.24 -6.02
CA ALA A 101 -0.26 12.05 -7.10
C ALA A 101 0.91 11.32 -7.78
N ILE A 102 0.59 10.40 -8.68
CA ILE A 102 1.58 9.66 -9.47
C ILE A 102 1.71 10.31 -10.86
N GLU A 103 2.82 11.01 -11.07
CA GLU A 103 3.22 11.60 -12.35
C GLU A 103 4.32 10.76 -12.99
N LEU A 104 4.03 9.48 -13.19
CA LEU A 104 4.94 8.54 -13.82
C LEU A 104 4.62 8.42 -15.32
N ALA A 105 5.65 8.57 -16.16
CA ALA A 105 5.55 8.39 -17.60
C ALA A 105 6.50 7.30 -18.07
N GLY A 106 6.06 6.56 -19.10
CA GLY A 106 6.90 5.57 -19.77
C GLY A 106 6.14 4.34 -20.22
N GLU A 107 6.91 3.27 -20.43
CA GLU A 107 6.41 2.00 -20.94
C GLU A 107 6.80 0.84 -20.01
N LEU A 108 5.89 -0.13 -19.90
CA LEU A 108 6.11 -1.43 -19.29
C LEU A 108 5.82 -2.49 -20.35
N ASN A 109 6.84 -3.28 -20.70
CA ASN A 109 6.77 -4.26 -21.79
C ASN A 109 6.29 -3.67 -23.13
N GLY A 110 6.71 -2.45 -23.46
CA GLY A 110 6.36 -1.74 -24.70
C GLY A 110 4.93 -1.22 -24.76
N GLN A 111 4.20 -1.24 -23.65
CA GLN A 111 2.87 -0.64 -23.50
C GLN A 111 2.96 0.56 -22.57
N PRO A 112 2.20 1.64 -22.81
CA PRO A 112 2.10 2.76 -21.88
C PRO A 112 1.74 2.25 -20.48
N PHE A 113 2.48 2.70 -19.48
CA PHE A 113 2.24 2.36 -18.08
C PHE A 113 1.89 3.63 -17.29
N ARG A 114 0.69 3.65 -16.70
CA ARG A 114 0.17 4.76 -15.89
C ARG A 114 -0.41 4.18 -14.60
N PRO A 115 0.43 3.90 -13.59
CA PRO A 115 -0.05 3.34 -12.35
C PRO A 115 -0.96 4.33 -11.61
N GLN A 116 -2.06 3.82 -11.06
CA GLN A 116 -2.97 4.59 -10.20
C GLN A 116 -2.75 4.28 -8.71
N GLN A 117 -2.08 3.17 -8.41
CA GLN A 117 -1.79 2.71 -7.06
C GLN A 117 -0.28 2.54 -6.86
N GLY A 118 0.19 2.88 -5.67
CA GLY A 118 1.58 2.78 -5.27
C GLY A 118 1.71 2.49 -3.78
N GLU A 119 2.50 1.49 -3.42
CA GLU A 119 2.81 1.15 -2.03
C GLU A 119 4.29 0.77 -1.86
N LEU A 120 4.88 1.06 -0.71
CA LEU A 120 6.17 0.54 -0.26
C LEU A 120 5.99 -0.04 1.14
N ILE A 121 5.81 -1.35 1.21
CA ILE A 121 5.49 -2.08 2.45
C ILE A 121 6.45 -3.26 2.56
N ASP A 122 6.98 -3.51 3.76
CA ASP A 122 7.90 -4.62 4.04
C ASP A 122 9.11 -4.69 3.08
N GLY A 123 9.57 -3.53 2.60
CA GLY A 123 10.67 -3.42 1.65
C GLY A 123 10.31 -3.76 0.20
N VAL A 124 9.04 -3.90 -0.14
CA VAL A 124 8.57 -4.11 -1.53
C VAL A 124 7.84 -2.87 -2.02
N LEU A 125 8.41 -2.20 -3.02
CA LEU A 125 7.75 -1.12 -3.76
C LEU A 125 6.87 -1.74 -4.84
N THR A 126 5.58 -1.47 -4.84
CA THR A 126 4.65 -1.95 -5.86
C THR A 126 3.94 -0.76 -6.51
N LEU A 127 3.98 -0.71 -7.84
CA LEU A 127 3.21 0.23 -8.67
C LEU A 127 2.25 -0.58 -9.53
N ARG A 128 0.96 -0.25 -9.48
CA ARG A 128 -0.10 -1.03 -10.15
C ARG A 128 -0.96 -0.16 -11.04
N GLU A 129 -1.23 -0.69 -12.23
CA GLU A 129 -2.22 -0.19 -13.18
C GLU A 129 -3.34 -1.23 -13.36
N GLY A 130 -4.58 -0.82 -13.11
CA GLY A 130 -5.76 -1.70 -13.15
C GLY A 130 -6.60 -1.62 -11.88
N LEU A 131 -7.78 -2.22 -11.92
CA LEU A 131 -8.75 -2.25 -10.82
C LEU A 131 -8.39 -3.34 -9.79
N ASP A 132 -8.85 -3.18 -8.55
CA ASP A 132 -8.45 -3.96 -7.35
C ASP A 132 -8.52 -5.49 -7.47
N PHE A 133 -9.26 -6.04 -8.45
CA PHE A 133 -9.38 -7.49 -8.65
C PHE A 133 -8.43 -8.08 -9.70
N PHE A 134 -7.96 -7.29 -10.66
CA PHE A 134 -6.99 -7.73 -11.68
C PHE A 134 -6.07 -6.57 -12.07
N ALA A 135 -4.82 -6.61 -11.60
CA ALA A 135 -3.78 -5.74 -12.11
C ALA A 135 -3.54 -6.06 -13.59
N LEU A 136 -3.74 -5.09 -14.48
CA LEU A 136 -3.41 -5.23 -15.89
C LEU A 136 -1.89 -5.24 -16.07
N ARG A 137 -1.21 -4.37 -15.30
CA ARG A 137 0.24 -4.25 -15.25
C ARG A 137 0.68 -3.90 -13.85
N GLU A 138 1.74 -4.53 -13.38
CA GLU A 138 2.33 -4.29 -12.08
C GLU A 138 3.86 -4.30 -12.18
N LEU A 139 4.48 -3.36 -11.48
CA LEU A 139 5.91 -3.32 -11.24
C LEU A 139 6.13 -3.50 -9.75
N SER A 140 6.95 -4.48 -9.39
CA SER A 140 7.35 -4.75 -8.02
C SER A 140 8.88 -4.68 -7.89
N ILE A 141 9.37 -3.91 -6.91
CA ILE A 141 10.80 -3.77 -6.62
C ILE A 141 11.02 -4.15 -5.16
N ARG A 142 11.66 -5.30 -4.94
CA ARG A 142 12.06 -5.75 -3.62
C ARG A 142 13.40 -5.14 -3.25
N LEU A 143 13.40 -4.25 -2.27
CA LEU A 143 14.59 -3.66 -1.69
C LEU A 143 15.33 -4.70 -0.82
N PRO A 144 16.67 -4.65 -0.77
CA PRO A 144 17.48 -5.60 0.00
C PRO A 144 17.29 -5.49 1.53
N GLN A 145 16.81 -4.34 2.01
CA GLN A 145 16.50 -4.09 3.42
C GLN A 145 15.17 -3.34 3.51
N PRO A 146 14.33 -3.64 4.51
CA PRO A 146 13.13 -2.85 4.79
C PRO A 146 13.52 -1.43 5.22
N VAL A 147 12.77 -0.43 4.76
CA VAL A 147 13.05 0.99 4.99
C VAL A 147 11.83 1.66 5.63
N GLU A 148 12.00 2.24 6.83
CA GLU A 148 10.94 2.91 7.58
C GLU A 148 10.98 4.46 7.45
N GLY A 149 11.70 5.00 6.47
CA GLY A 149 11.90 6.45 6.36
C GLY A 149 12.24 6.89 4.95
N ARG A 150 13.13 7.88 4.82
CA ARG A 150 13.61 8.32 3.51
C ARG A 150 14.25 7.15 2.78
N VAL A 151 13.84 6.93 1.53
CA VAL A 151 14.39 5.88 0.66
C VAL A 151 15.29 6.54 -0.36
N ARG A 152 16.56 6.14 -0.41
CA ARG A 152 17.46 6.51 -1.50
C ARG A 152 18.17 5.28 -2.03
N VAL A 153 17.96 4.99 -3.30
CA VAL A 153 18.53 3.81 -3.97
C VAL A 153 19.02 4.25 -5.34
N ASP A 154 20.29 3.98 -5.63
CA ASP A 154 20.93 4.22 -6.91
C ASP A 154 21.59 2.93 -7.36
N VAL A 155 21.19 2.41 -8.52
CA VAL A 155 21.73 1.19 -9.12
C VAL A 155 22.04 1.45 -10.58
N LEU A 156 23.25 1.09 -10.99
CA LEU A 156 23.70 1.10 -12.38
C LEU A 156 23.80 -0.33 -12.93
N PRO A 157 23.78 -0.52 -14.26
CA PRO A 157 23.74 -1.85 -14.86
C PRO A 157 24.94 -2.77 -14.54
N GLN A 158 26.09 -2.18 -14.19
CA GLN A 158 27.33 -2.91 -13.87
C GLN A 158 27.52 -3.16 -12.37
N ASP A 159 26.64 -2.62 -11.53
CA ASP A 159 26.72 -2.82 -10.10
C ASP A 159 26.50 -4.30 -9.75
N SER A 160 27.07 -4.72 -8.63
CA SER A 160 27.01 -6.10 -8.17
C SER A 160 26.87 -6.17 -6.65
N GLY A 161 26.44 -7.31 -6.14
CA GLY A 161 26.16 -7.52 -4.71
C GLY A 161 24.67 -7.64 -4.43
N ASN A 162 24.24 -7.19 -3.25
CA ASN A 162 22.85 -7.26 -2.79
C ASN A 162 22.03 -6.10 -3.38
N LEU A 163 21.63 -6.25 -4.64
CA LEU A 163 20.82 -5.26 -5.38
C LEU A 163 19.33 -5.54 -5.21
N PRO A 164 18.46 -4.52 -5.41
CA PRO A 164 17.02 -4.74 -5.50
C PRO A 164 16.64 -5.78 -6.57
N GLU A 165 15.54 -6.48 -6.34
CA GLU A 165 14.97 -7.40 -7.32
C GLU A 165 13.77 -6.73 -7.98
N VAL A 166 13.83 -6.57 -9.31
CA VAL A 166 12.77 -5.95 -10.11
C VAL A 166 11.93 -7.05 -10.74
N GLU A 167 10.63 -7.01 -10.52
CA GLU A 167 9.64 -7.91 -11.11
C GLU A 167 8.60 -7.11 -11.88
N LEU A 168 8.32 -7.56 -13.10
CA LEU A 168 7.26 -7.06 -13.95
C LEU A 168 6.19 -8.13 -14.04
N SER A 169 4.93 -7.75 -13.86
CA SER A 169 3.78 -8.63 -14.08
C SER A 169 2.80 -7.93 -15.02
N TRP A 170 2.28 -8.63 -16.03
CA TRP A 170 1.27 -8.07 -16.93
C TRP A 170 0.33 -9.13 -17.46
N LEU A 171 -0.91 -8.73 -17.73
CA LEU A 171 -1.93 -9.56 -18.34
C LEU A 171 -2.17 -9.11 -19.80
N LEU A 172 -1.99 -10.03 -20.75
CA LEU A 172 -2.35 -9.77 -22.14
C LEU A 172 -3.85 -10.01 -22.35
N PRO A 173 -4.54 -9.27 -23.25
CA PRO A 173 -5.99 -9.41 -23.46
C PRO A 173 -6.46 -10.82 -23.84
N GLU A 174 -5.57 -11.63 -24.40
CA GLU A 174 -5.85 -12.99 -24.89
C GLU A 174 -5.49 -14.08 -23.86
N GLN A 175 -4.98 -13.69 -22.68
CA GLN A 175 -4.50 -14.59 -21.65
C GLN A 175 -5.37 -14.48 -20.39
N ASP A 176 -5.62 -15.62 -19.75
CA ASP A 176 -6.36 -15.69 -18.48
C ASP A 176 -5.45 -15.52 -17.25
N LEU A 177 -4.13 -15.62 -17.42
CA LEU A 177 -3.14 -15.53 -16.34
C LEU A 177 -2.04 -14.51 -16.68
N PRO A 178 -1.56 -13.75 -15.68
CA PRO A 178 -0.50 -12.78 -15.91
C PRO A 178 0.85 -13.47 -16.17
N GLU A 179 1.66 -12.86 -17.03
CA GLU A 179 3.06 -13.20 -17.19
C GLU A 179 3.94 -12.38 -16.24
N ALA A 180 4.88 -13.06 -15.58
CA ALA A 180 5.88 -12.40 -14.73
C ALA A 180 7.30 -12.52 -15.30
N ARG A 181 8.09 -11.46 -15.18
CA ARG A 181 9.53 -11.43 -15.48
C ARG A 181 10.29 -10.76 -14.37
N ARG A 182 11.41 -11.36 -13.98
CA ARG A 182 12.21 -10.94 -12.83
C ARG A 182 13.64 -10.67 -13.24
N LEU A 183 14.22 -9.61 -12.68
CA LEU A 183 15.56 -9.14 -12.93
C LEU A 183 16.24 -8.82 -11.60
N SER A 184 17.37 -9.46 -11.36
CA SER A 184 18.22 -9.16 -10.20
C SER A 184 19.39 -8.22 -10.52
N ARG A 185 19.63 -7.90 -11.79
CA ARG A 185 20.76 -7.07 -12.25
C ARG A 185 20.60 -6.55 -13.68
N GLY A 186 21.50 -5.67 -14.09
CA GLY A 186 21.60 -5.19 -15.48
C GLY A 186 20.58 -4.11 -15.84
N TYR A 187 19.99 -3.46 -14.83
CA TYR A 187 19.04 -2.37 -14.97
C TYR A 187 19.61 -1.10 -14.33
N THR A 188 18.99 0.04 -14.64
CA THR A 188 19.23 1.30 -13.92
C THR A 188 18.03 1.60 -13.04
N LEU A 189 18.25 1.89 -11.77
CA LEU A 189 17.22 2.29 -10.81
C LEU A 189 17.70 3.51 -10.03
N HIS A 190 16.88 4.55 -9.98
CA HIS A 190 17.04 5.68 -9.09
C HIS A 190 15.72 5.90 -8.34
N LEU A 191 15.82 5.92 -7.02
CA LEU A 191 14.74 6.24 -6.09
C LEU A 191 15.25 7.30 -5.12
N ASP A 192 14.57 8.43 -5.00
CA ASP A 192 14.76 9.38 -3.89
C ASP A 192 13.38 9.78 -3.36
N LEU A 193 12.90 9.04 -2.36
CA LEU A 193 11.57 9.20 -1.78
C LEU A 193 11.68 9.77 -0.37
N GLN A 194 10.90 10.80 -0.09
CA GLN A 194 10.83 11.47 1.20
C GLN A 194 9.52 11.15 1.92
N PRO A 195 9.54 10.94 3.24
CA PRO A 195 8.33 10.69 4.00
C PRO A 195 7.44 11.94 4.01
N GLN A 196 6.15 11.72 3.78
CA GLN A 196 5.10 12.73 3.84
C GLN A 196 3.98 12.20 4.75
N GLU A 197 3.58 13.02 5.73
CA GLU A 197 2.47 12.69 6.62
C GLU A 197 1.15 12.59 5.82
N PRO A 198 0.22 11.69 6.21
CA PRO A 198 0.27 10.83 7.40
C PRO A 198 1.00 9.49 7.18
N ASN A 199 0.98 8.94 5.97
CA ASN A 199 1.51 7.60 5.69
C ASN A 199 2.09 7.45 4.28
N ARG A 200 2.63 8.52 3.70
CA ARG A 200 3.04 8.54 2.29
C ARG A 200 4.55 8.71 2.12
N LEU A 201 5.03 8.31 0.95
CA LEU A 201 6.37 8.57 0.44
C LEU A 201 6.24 9.24 -0.92
N ALA A 202 6.85 10.40 -1.10
CA ALA A 202 6.80 11.12 -2.36
C ALA A 202 8.21 11.43 -2.84
N GLY A 203 8.45 11.29 -4.14
CA GLY A 203 9.74 11.66 -4.70
C GLY A 203 10.00 11.12 -6.10
N ASP A 204 11.26 11.19 -6.49
CA ASP A 204 11.67 10.93 -7.87
C ASP A 204 11.91 9.43 -8.07
N PHE A 205 11.43 8.94 -9.21
CA PHE A 205 11.49 7.54 -9.62
C PHE A 205 12.02 7.45 -11.04
N HIS A 206 13.02 6.60 -11.26
CA HIS A 206 13.52 6.27 -12.58
C HIS A 206 13.95 4.81 -12.65
N LEU A 207 13.42 4.09 -13.63
CA LEU A 207 13.75 2.68 -13.90
C LEU A 207 13.94 2.48 -15.40
N VAL A 208 15.08 1.89 -15.80
CA VAL A 208 15.34 1.49 -17.18
C VAL A 208 15.86 0.06 -17.20
N LEU A 209 15.16 -0.80 -17.93
CA LEU A 209 15.54 -2.20 -18.10
C LEU A 209 16.29 -2.44 -19.42
N PRO A 210 16.97 -3.60 -19.58
CA PRO A 210 17.57 -3.97 -20.87
C PRO A 210 16.57 -3.91 -22.04
N PRO A 211 17.00 -3.57 -23.27
CA PRO A 211 16.11 -3.30 -24.40
C PRO A 211 15.08 -4.40 -24.72
N ARG A 212 15.41 -5.67 -24.45
CA ARG A 212 14.50 -6.82 -24.64
C ARG A 212 13.21 -6.74 -23.82
N PHE A 213 13.20 -5.97 -22.73
CA PHE A 213 12.03 -5.79 -21.86
C PHE A 213 11.18 -4.58 -22.24
N LYS A 214 11.67 -3.70 -23.15
CA LYS A 214 10.95 -2.49 -23.58
C LYS A 214 10.31 -1.73 -22.40
N THR A 215 11.08 -1.54 -21.33
CA THR A 215 10.57 -0.96 -20.08
C THR A 215 11.47 0.21 -19.67
N SER A 216 10.88 1.39 -19.61
CA SER A 216 11.50 2.63 -19.16
C SER A 216 10.44 3.48 -18.51
N LEU A 217 10.66 3.85 -17.26
CA LEU A 217 9.72 4.58 -16.42
C LEU A 217 10.46 5.72 -15.74
N SER A 218 9.89 6.92 -15.76
CA SER A 218 10.50 8.11 -15.17
C SER A 218 9.43 9.08 -14.71
N GLY A 219 9.65 9.72 -13.58
CA GLY A 219 8.77 10.78 -13.09
C GLY A 219 8.75 10.86 -11.58
N ARG A 220 7.64 11.38 -11.06
CA ARG A 220 7.41 11.50 -9.62
C ARG A 220 6.33 10.51 -9.20
N VAL A 221 6.56 9.84 -8.08
CA VAL A 221 5.62 8.88 -7.51
C VAL A 221 5.25 9.30 -6.10
N GLU A 222 4.03 8.96 -5.72
CA GLU A 222 3.55 8.98 -4.34
C GLU A 222 3.13 7.54 -4.00
N LEU A 223 3.59 7.03 -2.87
CA LEU A 223 3.39 5.66 -2.42
C LEU A 223 2.86 5.65 -1.00
N TYR A 224 1.98 4.71 -0.68
CA TYR A 224 1.63 4.43 0.71
C TYR A 224 2.72 3.64 1.43
N ARG A 225 2.91 3.93 2.72
CA ARG A 225 3.84 3.22 3.62
C ARG A 225 3.17 2.09 4.41
N ASP A 226 1.85 2.14 4.46
CA ASP A 226 0.97 1.17 5.10
C ASP A 226 -0.36 1.15 4.34
N ARG A 227 -1.22 0.18 4.61
CA ARG A 227 -2.56 0.06 4.01
C ARG A 227 -3.63 0.73 4.86
N LEU A 228 -3.27 1.76 5.63
CA LEU A 228 -4.23 2.61 6.32
C LEU A 228 -4.77 3.64 5.32
N ARG A 229 -6.10 3.70 5.21
CA ARG A 229 -6.78 4.78 4.49
C ARG A 229 -7.11 5.90 5.45
N TYR A 230 -7.06 7.14 4.97
CA TYR A 230 -7.37 8.32 5.76
C TYR A 230 -8.57 9.06 5.15
N THR A 231 -9.57 9.37 5.95
CA THR A 231 -10.69 10.25 5.58
C THR A 231 -10.70 11.44 6.53
N ASP A 232 -10.68 12.66 6.01
CA ASP A 232 -10.66 13.91 6.80
C ASP A 232 -9.52 13.95 7.85
N GLY A 233 -8.37 13.36 7.51
CA GLY A 233 -7.20 13.29 8.40
C GLY A 233 -7.30 12.26 9.53
N GLN A 234 -8.37 11.47 9.59
CA GLN A 234 -8.52 10.34 10.50
C GLN A 234 -8.43 9.01 9.77
N ILE A 235 -7.96 7.96 10.45
CA ILE A 235 -7.90 6.61 9.89
C ILE A 235 -9.31 6.11 9.62
N ASP A 236 -9.57 5.67 8.39
CA ASP A 236 -10.82 5.04 8.02
C ASP A 236 -10.85 3.59 8.49
N VAL A 237 -11.37 3.39 9.69
CA VAL A 237 -11.54 2.06 10.30
C VAL A 237 -12.58 1.18 9.58
N ARG A 238 -13.25 1.69 8.53
CA ARG A 238 -14.16 0.91 7.68
C ARG A 238 -13.43 0.20 6.54
N PHE A 239 -12.19 0.58 6.24
CA PHE A 239 -11.41 -0.04 5.17
C PHE A 239 -10.91 -1.42 5.57
N ASP A 240 -11.18 -2.43 4.73
CA ASP A 240 -10.81 -3.82 4.98
C ASP A 240 -9.33 -4.05 4.64
N SER A 241 -8.47 -3.77 5.62
CA SER A 241 -7.03 -4.06 5.52
C SER A 241 -6.49 -4.65 6.81
N ARG A 242 -5.43 -5.44 6.67
CA ARG A 242 -4.71 -6.00 7.83
C ARG A 242 -4.20 -4.88 8.75
N ASP A 243 -3.78 -3.75 8.18
CA ASP A 243 -3.25 -2.62 8.94
C ASP A 243 -4.36 -1.88 9.69
N THR A 244 -5.57 -1.78 9.11
CA THR A 244 -6.74 -1.26 9.82
C THR A 244 -7.05 -2.13 11.05
N ILE A 245 -7.04 -3.46 10.89
CA ILE A 245 -7.26 -4.39 12.01
C ILE A 245 -6.14 -4.28 13.05
N ALA A 246 -4.88 -4.18 12.61
CA ALA A 246 -3.74 -3.96 13.50
C ALA A 246 -3.90 -2.67 14.31
N HIS A 247 -4.33 -1.58 13.68
CA HIS A 247 -4.59 -0.30 14.33
C HIS A 247 -5.69 -0.40 15.39
N VAL A 248 -6.84 -0.98 15.03
CA VAL A 248 -7.98 -1.20 15.96
C VAL A 248 -7.57 -2.05 17.16
N LEU A 249 -6.77 -3.11 16.92
CA LEU A 249 -6.28 -3.98 17.98
C LEU A 249 -5.23 -3.31 18.85
N GLN A 250 -4.32 -2.55 18.27
CA GLN A 250 -3.30 -1.78 18.99
C GLN A 250 -3.98 -0.81 19.97
N ASP A 251 -4.96 -0.02 19.50
CA ASP A 251 -5.75 0.88 20.35
C ASP A 251 -6.50 0.12 21.45
N TYR A 252 -7.19 -0.97 21.10
CA TYR A 252 -7.90 -1.81 22.07
C TYR A 252 -6.98 -2.38 23.15
N LEU A 253 -5.81 -2.91 22.78
CA LEU A 253 -4.85 -3.47 23.73
C LEU A 253 -4.29 -2.39 24.65
N GLN A 254 -3.98 -1.21 24.11
CA GLN A 254 -3.52 -0.08 24.91
C GLN A 254 -4.57 0.33 25.96
N ARG A 255 -5.85 0.41 25.58
CA ARG A 255 -6.95 0.71 26.49
C ARG A 255 -7.21 -0.41 27.49
N ARG A 256 -7.22 -1.66 27.05
CA ARG A 256 -7.46 -2.86 27.87
C ARG A 256 -6.44 -3.02 28.99
N PHE A 257 -5.16 -2.80 28.69
CA PHE A 257 -4.07 -2.94 29.65
C PHE A 257 -3.68 -1.62 30.31
N ALA A 258 -4.39 -0.53 30.00
CA ALA A 258 -4.13 0.81 30.51
C ALA A 258 -2.65 1.26 30.31
N THR A 259 -2.01 0.84 29.22
CA THR A 259 -0.60 1.12 28.93
C THR A 259 -0.42 1.50 27.47
N ARG A 260 0.54 2.38 27.18
CA ARG A 260 0.94 2.69 25.79
C ARG A 260 2.05 1.77 25.27
N ASN A 261 2.65 0.97 26.15
CA ASN A 261 3.74 0.05 25.81
C ASN A 261 3.19 -1.26 25.23
N VAL A 262 2.57 -1.16 24.06
CA VAL A 262 2.15 -2.31 23.25
C VAL A 262 3.04 -2.34 22.01
N SER A 263 3.86 -3.38 21.88
CA SER A 263 4.81 -3.55 20.78
C SER A 263 4.76 -4.98 20.22
N GLU A 264 5.39 -5.18 19.06
CA GLU A 264 5.44 -6.49 18.39
C GLU A 264 4.06 -7.15 18.18
N LEU A 265 3.05 -6.35 17.80
CA LEU A 265 1.73 -6.86 17.46
C LEU A 265 1.83 -7.78 16.23
N LYS A 266 1.57 -9.07 16.43
CA LYS A 266 1.60 -10.11 15.39
C LYS A 266 0.20 -10.63 15.17
N LEU A 267 -0.21 -10.59 13.90
CA LEU A 267 -1.49 -11.10 13.43
C LEU A 267 -1.25 -12.35 12.56
N PRO A 268 -2.03 -13.43 12.72
CA PRO A 268 -2.01 -14.54 11.77
C PRO A 268 -2.50 -14.06 10.39
N PRO A 269 -2.22 -14.79 9.31
CA PRO A 269 -2.90 -14.57 8.04
C PRO A 269 -4.41 -14.76 8.21
N PHE A 270 -5.21 -13.84 7.65
CA PHE A 270 -6.67 -13.94 7.63
C PHE A 270 -7.21 -13.30 6.35
N THR A 271 -8.44 -13.67 6.01
CA THR A 271 -9.23 -13.11 4.93
C THR A 271 -10.48 -12.47 5.52
N PHE A 272 -11.03 -11.47 4.83
CA PHE A 272 -12.27 -10.85 5.22
C PHE A 272 -13.44 -11.66 4.66
N GLU A 273 -14.14 -12.39 5.53
CA GLU A 273 -15.33 -13.18 5.20
C GLU A 273 -16.57 -12.53 5.84
N GLY A 274 -16.98 -11.39 5.29
CA GLY A 274 -18.10 -10.59 5.80
C GLY A 274 -17.73 -9.65 6.95
N ASP A 275 -18.70 -9.40 7.84
CA ASP A 275 -18.61 -8.35 8.88
C ASP A 275 -18.06 -8.85 10.22
N THR A 276 -17.56 -10.08 10.32
CA THR A 276 -17.01 -10.65 11.56
C THR A 276 -15.63 -11.24 11.33
N LEU A 277 -14.73 -11.04 12.29
CA LEU A 277 -13.36 -11.55 12.21
C LEU A 277 -12.90 -12.06 13.58
N GLU A 278 -12.44 -13.32 13.63
CA GLU A 278 -11.82 -13.90 14.82
C GLU A 278 -10.31 -14.07 14.60
N VAL A 279 -9.50 -13.47 15.46
CA VAL A 279 -8.04 -13.50 15.35
C VAL A 279 -7.38 -13.85 16.68
N GLN A 280 -6.33 -14.65 16.61
CA GLN A 280 -5.43 -14.92 17.73
C GLN A 280 -4.28 -13.93 17.69
N VAL A 281 -4.31 -12.92 18.56
CA VAL A 281 -3.35 -11.82 18.55
C VAL A 281 -2.21 -12.12 19.51
N GLU A 282 -0.98 -11.95 19.05
CA GLU A 282 0.22 -11.99 19.91
C GLU A 282 0.81 -10.59 20.01
N ALA A 283 1.12 -10.10 21.21
CA ALA A 283 1.73 -8.79 21.41
C ALA A 283 2.61 -8.78 22.68
N GLN A 284 3.58 -7.87 22.72
CA GLN A 284 4.30 -7.54 23.95
C GLN A 284 3.63 -6.36 24.65
N ILE A 285 3.14 -6.58 25.87
CA ILE A 285 2.50 -5.58 26.72
C ILE A 285 3.35 -5.39 27.97
N ASP A 286 3.93 -4.20 28.14
CA ASP A 286 4.91 -3.93 29.21
C ASP A 286 6.02 -4.99 29.30
N ARG A 287 6.53 -5.42 28.14
CA ARG A 287 7.55 -6.50 27.95
C ARG A 287 7.07 -7.92 28.31
N ARG A 288 5.77 -8.12 28.54
CA ARG A 288 5.18 -9.45 28.71
C ARG A 288 4.54 -9.89 27.40
N SER A 289 4.91 -11.08 26.93
CA SER A 289 4.26 -11.68 25.76
C SER A 289 2.88 -12.19 26.14
N GLU A 290 1.86 -11.63 25.50
CA GLU A 290 0.46 -11.99 25.67
C GLU A 290 -0.08 -12.59 24.37
N ARG A 291 -0.95 -13.58 24.50
CA ARG A 291 -1.67 -14.19 23.37
C ARG A 291 -3.16 -14.20 23.67
N LEU A 292 -3.94 -13.48 22.87
CA LEU A 292 -5.33 -13.17 23.16
C LEU A 292 -6.23 -13.54 21.97
N PRO A 293 -7.26 -14.39 22.18
CA PRO A 293 -8.33 -14.52 21.22
C PRO A 293 -9.17 -13.24 21.22
N ILE A 294 -9.30 -12.60 20.07
CA ILE A 294 -10.09 -11.38 19.91
C ILE A 294 -11.05 -11.57 18.73
N ARG A 295 -12.32 -11.23 18.97
CA ARG A 295 -13.36 -11.16 17.95
C ARG A 295 -13.62 -9.69 17.63
N LEU A 296 -13.67 -9.38 16.34
CA LEU A 296 -14.02 -8.07 15.81
C LEU A 296 -15.30 -8.18 14.99
N HIS A 297 -16.05 -7.09 14.96
CA HIS A 297 -17.22 -6.94 14.11
C HIS A 297 -17.15 -5.59 13.39
N LYS A 298 -17.58 -5.58 12.12
CA LYS A 298 -17.72 -4.39 11.31
C LYS A 298 -19.16 -3.89 11.42
N ARG A 299 -19.35 -2.65 11.85
CA ARG A 299 -20.68 -2.00 11.86
C ARG A 299 -20.80 -1.03 10.71
N ALA A 300 -21.96 -1.08 10.03
CA ALA A 300 -22.30 -0.10 9.01
C ALA A 300 -22.14 1.34 9.55
N GLY A 301 -21.29 2.12 8.89
CA GLY A 301 -21.00 3.52 9.25
C GLY A 301 -19.95 3.75 10.35
N GLN A 302 -19.66 2.76 11.21
CA GLN A 302 -18.66 2.90 12.29
C GLN A 302 -17.35 2.14 12.01
N GLY A 303 -17.37 1.14 11.13
CA GLY A 303 -16.19 0.34 10.78
C GLY A 303 -15.92 -0.81 11.75
N TRP A 304 -14.68 -1.31 11.74
CA TRP A 304 -14.24 -2.42 12.59
C TRP A 304 -14.12 -2.00 14.05
N ALA A 305 -14.66 -2.83 14.94
CA ALA A 305 -14.55 -2.67 16.39
C ALA A 305 -14.39 -4.02 17.08
N VAL A 306 -13.75 -4.03 18.25
CA VAL A 306 -13.60 -5.25 19.07
C VAL A 306 -14.91 -5.56 19.78
N ASP A 307 -15.33 -6.83 19.75
CA ASP A 307 -16.50 -7.30 20.47
C ASP A 307 -16.33 -7.17 21.98
N GLY A 308 -17.33 -6.54 22.62
CA GLY A 308 -17.34 -6.36 24.07
C GLY A 308 -16.30 -5.37 24.59
N ASP A 309 -15.75 -4.50 23.73
CA ASP A 309 -14.90 -3.40 24.17
C ASP A 309 -15.68 -2.44 25.11
N ARG A 310 -15.16 -2.30 26.34
CA ARG A 310 -15.68 -1.43 27.40
C ARG A 310 -14.58 -0.58 28.02
N PHE A 311 -13.39 -0.58 27.43
CA PHE A 311 -12.22 0.05 28.04
C PHE A 311 -12.19 1.53 27.67
N PRO A 312 -12.09 2.44 28.66
CA PRO A 312 -12.08 3.87 28.38
C PRO A 312 -10.82 4.27 27.58
N ALA A 313 -10.91 5.38 26.85
CA ALA A 313 -9.75 5.97 26.19
C ALA A 313 -8.66 6.27 27.22
N LEU A 314 -7.41 5.98 26.86
CA LEU A 314 -6.27 6.37 27.68
C LEU A 314 -6.26 7.89 27.83
N PRO A 315 -5.94 8.43 29.01
CA PRO A 315 -5.78 9.87 29.17
C PRO A 315 -4.77 10.36 28.12
N ALA A 316 -5.11 11.47 27.48
CA ALA A 316 -4.16 12.18 26.64
C ALA A 316 -2.91 12.42 27.48
N VAL A 317 -1.73 12.19 26.90
CA VAL A 317 -0.50 12.70 27.51
C VAL A 317 -0.63 14.21 27.40
N THR A 318 -1.25 14.83 28.40
CA THR A 318 -1.00 16.23 28.69
C THR A 318 0.50 16.28 28.85
N ALA A 319 1.21 16.83 27.86
CA ALA A 319 2.58 17.22 28.04
C ALA A 319 2.58 18.00 29.35
N THR A 320 3.06 17.37 30.42
CA THR A 320 3.04 17.98 31.74
C THR A 320 3.70 19.32 31.53
N GLN A 321 2.91 20.37 31.74
CA GLN A 321 3.38 21.73 31.70
C GLN A 321 4.67 21.74 32.51
N SER A 322 5.78 21.94 31.79
CA SER A 322 7.03 22.32 32.40
C SER A 322 6.67 23.53 33.24
N SER A 323 6.74 23.37 34.56
CA SER A 323 6.44 24.43 35.50
C SER A 323 7.22 25.67 35.09
N GLU A 324 6.44 26.65 34.62
CA GLU A 324 6.68 28.08 34.65
C GLU A 324 8.11 28.49 35.02
N ALA A 325 8.94 28.69 34.00
CA ALA A 325 9.97 29.72 34.03
C ALA A 325 9.54 30.79 33.03
N ALA A 326 9.41 32.01 33.54
CA ALA A 326 9.02 33.25 32.86
C ALA A 326 9.61 33.43 31.44
N PRO A 327 8.95 34.22 30.56
CA PRO A 327 9.34 34.34 29.17
C PRO A 327 10.69 35.04 29.05
N ALA A 328 11.72 34.28 28.75
CA ALA A 328 12.98 34.82 28.26
C ALA A 328 12.89 34.91 26.74
N GLU A 329 12.76 36.15 26.28
CA GLU A 329 13.04 36.67 24.96
C GLU A 329 13.68 35.68 23.98
N GLU A 330 13.05 35.62 22.81
CA GLU A 330 13.56 35.19 21.52
C GLU A 330 15.06 35.51 21.33
N ARG A 331 15.93 34.63 21.83
CA ARG A 331 17.34 34.63 21.47
C ARG A 331 17.51 33.61 20.37
N LEU A 332 17.63 34.13 19.16
CA LEU A 332 18.33 33.52 18.04
C LEU A 332 19.48 32.64 18.56
N SER A 333 19.25 31.33 18.63
CA SER A 333 20.24 30.37 19.07
C SER A 333 21.26 30.22 17.96
N ARG A 334 22.34 31.01 18.09
CA ARG A 334 23.63 30.73 17.44
C ARG A 334 23.99 29.25 17.65
N PRO A 335 24.65 28.60 16.69
CA PRO A 335 25.08 27.21 16.85
C PRO A 335 25.92 27.12 18.12
N VAL A 336 25.40 26.39 19.12
CA VAL A 336 26.09 26.17 20.39
C VAL A 336 27.28 25.27 20.09
N ASP A 337 28.48 25.84 20.18
CA ASP A 337 29.76 25.14 20.07
C ASP A 337 29.75 23.92 21.01
N ARG A 338 29.75 22.72 20.40
CA ARG A 338 29.60 21.42 21.09
C ARG A 338 30.77 21.16 22.04
N ARG A 339 31.91 21.82 21.84
CA ARG A 339 33.08 21.75 22.72
C ARG A 339 32.78 22.23 24.13
N GLN A 340 31.88 23.20 24.30
CA GLN A 340 31.60 23.81 25.61
C GLN A 340 30.84 22.89 26.56
N ARG A 341 30.22 21.81 26.06
CA ARG A 341 29.45 20.87 26.88
C ARG A 341 29.93 19.43 26.72
N PHE A 342 31.13 19.23 26.19
CA PHE A 342 31.73 17.91 25.99
C PHE A 342 32.33 17.38 27.30
N SER A 343 32.06 16.11 27.61
CA SER A 343 32.71 15.38 28.70
C SER A 343 32.70 13.88 28.43
N LEU A 344 33.65 13.15 29.02
CA LEU A 344 33.74 11.68 28.91
C LEU A 344 32.41 10.99 29.28
N ALA A 345 31.81 11.40 30.41
CA ALA A 345 30.55 10.85 30.89
C ALA A 345 29.34 11.16 29.98
N ARG A 346 29.44 12.18 29.11
CA ARG A 346 28.40 12.49 28.11
C ARG A 346 28.62 11.69 26.83
N LEU A 347 29.88 11.53 26.41
CA LEU A 347 30.24 10.66 25.29
C LEU A 347 29.84 9.21 25.56
N GLN A 348 30.04 8.71 26.78
CA GLN A 348 29.62 7.35 27.15
C GLN A 348 28.10 7.15 27.14
N ARG A 349 27.32 8.19 27.48
CA ARG A 349 25.85 8.12 27.48
C ARG A 349 25.24 8.23 26.09
N ASN A 350 25.83 9.04 25.21
CA ASN A 350 25.32 9.31 23.86
C ASN A 350 26.43 9.17 22.80
N PRO A 351 27.06 8.00 22.64
CA PRO A 351 28.22 7.84 21.75
C PRO A 351 27.91 8.13 20.29
N GLU A 352 26.68 7.82 19.85
CA GLU A 352 26.22 8.06 18.48
C GLU A 352 26.31 9.54 18.05
N GLN A 353 26.12 10.47 18.99
CA GLN A 353 26.17 11.92 18.71
C GLN A 353 27.59 12.43 18.41
N TYR A 354 28.62 11.63 18.70
CA TYR A 354 30.01 12.03 18.56
C TYR A 354 30.79 11.18 17.55
N ARG A 355 30.12 10.27 16.82
CA ARG A 355 30.76 9.45 15.77
C ARG A 355 31.42 10.33 14.71
N ASN A 356 32.59 9.90 14.24
CA ASN A 356 33.43 10.57 13.25
C ASN A 356 33.92 11.98 13.62
N LEU A 357 33.66 12.48 14.84
CA LEU A 357 34.22 13.74 15.30
C LEU A 357 35.68 13.57 15.73
N SER A 358 36.51 14.56 15.40
CA SER A 358 37.91 14.57 15.81
C SER A 358 38.04 14.86 17.31
N MET A 359 38.81 14.02 18.00
CA MET A 359 39.06 14.12 19.44
C MET A 359 40.55 14.02 19.74
N ARG A 360 40.95 14.70 20.81
CA ARG A 360 42.27 14.56 21.43
C ARG A 360 42.12 13.87 22.78
N LEU A 361 42.76 12.72 22.93
CA LEU A 361 42.81 11.96 24.16
C LEU A 361 44.19 12.10 24.79
N SER A 362 44.24 12.51 26.05
CA SER A 362 45.46 12.55 26.86
C SER A 362 45.42 11.42 27.89
N ARG A 363 46.41 10.53 27.87
CA ARG A 363 46.47 9.40 28.80
C ARG A 363 46.96 9.85 30.17
N ALA A 364 46.48 9.18 31.23
CA ALA A 364 46.92 9.44 32.59
C ALA A 364 48.41 9.10 32.81
N SER A 365 48.95 8.14 32.05
CA SER A 365 50.36 7.74 32.05
C SER A 365 51.28 8.66 31.22
N GLY A 366 50.72 9.71 30.61
CA GLY A 366 51.43 10.60 29.68
C GLY A 366 51.24 10.18 28.21
N GLY A 367 51.25 11.17 27.32
CA GLY A 367 51.04 10.99 25.88
C GLY A 367 49.65 11.41 25.41
N THR A 368 49.59 11.95 24.20
CA THR A 368 48.35 12.42 23.56
C THR A 368 48.13 11.69 22.24
N VAL A 369 46.90 11.25 22.00
CA VAL A 369 46.47 10.60 20.75
C VAL A 369 45.34 11.42 20.15
N GLU A 370 45.47 11.78 18.87
CA GLU A 370 44.43 12.44 18.11
C GLU A 370 43.86 11.49 17.06
N GLY A 371 42.54 11.45 16.97
CA GLY A 371 41.85 10.59 16.02
C GLY A 371 40.36 10.88 15.97
N ARG A 372 39.67 10.24 15.03
CA ARG A 372 38.21 10.31 14.92
C ARG A 372 37.56 9.23 15.78
N PHE A 373 36.54 9.62 16.53
CA PHE A 373 35.80 8.69 17.37
C PHE A 373 35.02 7.68 16.52
N ALA A 374 35.33 6.40 16.70
CA ALA A 374 34.74 5.29 15.95
C ALA A 374 33.61 4.59 16.71
N GLY A 375 33.57 4.72 18.05
CA GLY A 375 32.55 4.12 18.91
C GLY A 375 33.10 3.65 20.25
N LEU A 376 32.26 2.92 20.99
CA LEU A 376 32.64 2.24 22.24
C LEU A 376 32.73 0.72 22.01
N ASP A 377 33.65 0.07 22.70
CA ASP A 377 33.73 -1.40 22.79
C ASP A 377 32.75 -1.95 23.85
N ALA A 378 32.55 -3.27 23.85
CA ALA A 378 31.62 -3.94 24.77
C ALA A 378 31.97 -3.77 26.26
N ASP A 379 33.24 -3.45 26.56
CA ASP A 379 33.76 -3.15 27.90
C ASP A 379 33.74 -1.65 28.23
N GLY A 380 33.19 -0.81 27.36
CA GLY A 380 33.11 0.64 27.53
C GLY A 380 34.37 1.41 27.11
N SER A 381 35.35 0.74 26.48
CA SER A 381 36.56 1.37 25.96
C SER A 381 36.26 2.28 24.76
N ILE A 382 36.96 3.41 24.69
CA ILE A 382 36.81 4.42 23.63
C ILE A 382 37.69 4.05 22.45
N ARG A 383 37.09 3.89 21.27
CA ARG A 383 37.79 3.59 20.02
C ARG A 383 38.05 4.85 19.21
N LEU A 384 39.32 5.17 18.97
CA LEU A 384 39.76 6.24 18.08
C LEU A 384 40.40 5.66 16.82
N SER A 385 40.02 6.17 15.67
CA SER A 385 40.63 5.84 14.38
C SER A 385 41.51 6.97 13.89
N GLN A 386 42.74 6.65 13.50
CA GLN A 386 43.70 7.60 12.95
C GLN A 386 44.15 7.11 11.58
N GLN A 387 44.15 8.02 10.61
CA GLN A 387 44.66 7.73 9.27
C GLN A 387 46.17 7.97 9.26
N MET A 388 46.95 6.94 8.94
CA MET A 388 48.40 7.06 8.84
C MET A 388 48.78 7.74 7.52
N GLY A 389 49.66 8.73 7.59
CA GLY A 389 50.10 9.52 6.42
C GLY A 389 50.69 8.66 5.29
N SER A 390 50.46 9.12 4.05
CA SER A 390 51.01 8.66 2.76
C SER A 390 51.02 7.16 2.43
N GLY A 391 50.28 6.32 3.16
CA GLY A 391 50.26 4.87 2.90
C GLY A 391 49.00 4.17 3.38
N GLY A 392 47.82 4.62 2.93
CA GLY A 392 46.57 3.84 2.85
C GLY A 392 46.02 3.10 4.09
N GLY A 393 46.65 3.20 5.27
CA GLY A 393 46.33 2.43 6.46
C GLY A 393 45.58 3.25 7.51
N GLN A 394 44.50 2.69 8.04
CA GLN A 394 43.78 3.23 9.19
C GLN A 394 44.17 2.42 10.43
N ALA A 395 44.74 3.09 11.44
CA ALA A 395 45.04 2.49 12.73
C ALA A 395 43.87 2.77 13.68
N SER A 396 43.40 1.72 14.36
CA SER A 396 42.37 1.83 15.39
C SER A 396 42.99 1.59 16.76
N PHE A 397 42.81 2.54 17.67
CA PHE A 397 43.26 2.45 19.05
C PHE A 397 42.06 2.36 19.97
N SER A 398 42.10 1.48 20.98
CA SER A 398 41.08 1.37 22.02
C SER A 398 41.68 1.76 23.36
N PHE A 399 40.94 2.57 24.13
CA PHE A 399 41.38 3.11 25.42
C PHE A 399 40.34 2.85 26.50
N LYS A 400 40.77 2.24 27.60
CA LYS A 400 39.89 2.04 28.76
C LYS A 400 39.61 3.37 29.46
N PRO A 401 38.41 3.59 30.02
CA PRO A 401 38.07 4.83 30.70
C PRO A 401 39.06 5.21 31.82
N GLU A 402 39.57 4.23 32.58
CA GLU A 402 40.55 4.47 33.65
C GLU A 402 41.92 4.97 33.15
N GLU A 403 42.27 4.76 31.89
CA GLU A 403 43.55 5.19 31.30
C GLU A 403 43.49 6.63 30.77
N ILE A 404 42.30 7.23 30.72
CA ILE A 404 42.04 8.54 30.12
C ILE A 404 42.14 9.63 31.19
N GLY A 405 43.20 10.43 31.12
CA GLY A 405 43.34 11.60 31.99
C GLY A 405 42.47 12.78 31.53
N ARG A 406 42.38 13.01 30.21
CA ARG A 406 41.57 14.09 29.63
C ARG A 406 41.14 13.76 28.20
N LEU A 407 39.92 14.10 27.84
CA LEU A 407 39.38 13.94 26.49
C LEU A 407 38.82 15.29 26.03
N GLU A 408 39.20 15.73 24.83
CA GLU A 408 38.78 16.99 24.23
C GLU A 408 38.20 16.78 22.83
N LEU A 409 37.14 17.51 22.52
CA LEU A 409 36.54 17.56 21.18
C LEU A 409 37.22 18.66 20.36
N LEU A 410 37.75 18.32 19.20
CA LEU A 410 38.47 19.24 18.32
C LEU A 410 37.59 19.87 17.23
N GLU A 411 36.35 19.42 17.07
CA GLU A 411 35.38 19.97 16.09
C GLU A 411 34.24 20.71 16.83
N PRO A 412 33.77 21.87 16.30
CA PRO A 412 32.73 22.69 16.95
C PRO A 412 31.32 22.09 16.90
#